data_AF-A0A1Z4GGN3-F1
#
_entry.id   AF-A0A1Z4GGN3-F1
#
_cell.length_a   1.000
_cell.length_b   1.000
_cell.length_c   1.000
_cell.angle_alpha   90.00
_cell.angle_beta   90.00
_cell.angle_gamma   90.00
#
_symmetry.space_group_name_H-M   'P 1'
#
loop_
_entity.id
_entity.type
_entity.pdbx_description
1 polymer ?
#
loop_
_entity_poly.entity_id
_entity_poly.type
_entity_poly.pdbx_seq_one_letter_code
_entity_poly.pdbx_strand_id
1 'polypeptide(L)' 'MRIAAAVKWYELGEISQAKAAEIAGLIRAEFIHALSRYKVDFMQYIAQELAEELANVD' A
#
# COMPACT_ATOMS: atom_id res chain seq x y z
N MET A 1 14.66 -6.55 7.86
CA MET A 1 13.88 -5.43 8.45
C MET A 1 13.36 -4.43 7.41
N ARG A 2 14.03 -4.19 6.27
CA ARG A 2 13.62 -3.18 5.27
C ARG A 2 12.18 -3.35 4.74
N ILE A 3 11.75 -4.59 4.49
CA ILE A 3 10.40 -4.87 3.96
C ILE A 3 9.30 -4.42 4.95
N ALA A 4 9.39 -4.81 6.22
CA ALA A 4 8.36 -4.47 7.22
C ALA A 4 8.23 -2.96 7.43
N ALA A 5 9.36 -2.24 7.47
CA ALA A 5 9.37 -0.78 7.58
C ALA A 5 8.77 -0.11 6.34
N ALA A 6 9.18 -0.54 5.13
CA ALA A 6 8.64 -0.03 3.88
C ALA A 6 7.12 -0.28 3.75
N VAL A 7 6.66 -1.47 4.15
CA VAL A 7 5.24 -1.81 4.20
C VAL A 7 4.50 -0.88 5.16
N LYS A 8 5.06 -0.61 6.35
CA LYS A 8 4.38 0.22 7.34
C LYS A 8 4.30 1.69 6.91
N TRP A 9 5.38 2.25 6.37
CA TRP A 9 5.38 3.61 5.83
C TRP A 9 4.43 3.75 4.64
N TYR A 10 4.33 2.72 3.80
CA TYR A 10 3.32 2.67 2.75
C TYR A 10 1.91 2.61 3.34
N GLU A 11 1.61 1.70 4.26
CA GLU A 11 0.29 1.60 4.90
C GLU A 11 -0.17 2.92 5.55
N LEU A 12 0.76 3.67 6.14
CA LEU A 12 0.49 4.97 6.75
C LEU A 12 0.33 6.13 5.74
N GLY A 13 0.52 5.87 4.45
CA GLY A 13 0.46 6.90 3.40
C GLY A 13 1.67 7.85 3.38
N GLU A 14 2.73 7.57 4.15
CA GLU A 14 3.91 8.44 4.26
C GLU A 14 4.78 8.41 3.00
N ILE A 15 4.77 7.27 2.29
CA ILE A 15 5.53 7.08 1.06
C ILE A 15 4.69 6.36 -0.01
N SER A 16 5.03 6.59 -1.28
CA SER A 16 4.40 5.91 -2.41
C SER A 16 4.82 4.44 -2.50
N GLN A 17 4.00 3.62 -3.19
CA GLN A 17 4.29 2.20 -3.43
C GLN A 17 5.64 1.99 -4.13
N ALA A 18 6.00 2.86 -5.10
CA ALA A 18 7.26 2.80 -5.81
C ALA A 18 8.45 3.07 -4.88
N LYS A 19 8.33 4.07 -3.98
CA LYS A 19 9.37 4.39 -2.99
C LYS A 19 9.53 3.28 -1.96
N ALA A 20 8.43 2.68 -1.54
CA ALA A 20 8.44 1.55 -0.62
C ALA A 20 9.13 0.31 -1.25
N ALA A 21 8.88 0.03 -2.53
CA ALA A 21 9.57 -1.03 -3.27
C ALA A 21 11.09 -0.78 -3.36
N GLU A 22 11.50 0.46 -3.66
CA GLU A 22 12.92 0.89 -3.68
C GLU A 22 13.59 0.65 -2.32
N ILE A 23 12.97 1.11 -1.23
CA ILE A 23 13.49 0.94 0.15
C ILE A 23 13.56 -0.54 0.54
N ALA A 24 12.57 -1.33 0.13
CA ALA A 24 12.54 -2.77 0.36
C ALA A 24 13.60 -3.53 -0.45
N GLY A 25 14.19 -2.91 -1.48
CA GLY A 25 15.10 -3.55 -2.43
C GLY A 25 14.38 -4.56 -3.33
N LEU A 26 13.11 -4.28 -3.65
CA LEU A 26 12.23 -5.14 -4.42
C LEU A 26 11.80 -4.45 -5.71
N ILE A 27 11.53 -5.22 -6.76
CA ILE A 27 10.76 -4.70 -7.88
C ILE A 27 9.30 -4.51 -7.46
N ARG A 28 8.54 -3.70 -8.21
CA ARG A 28 7.17 -3.35 -7.86
C ARG A 28 6.25 -4.57 -7.65
N ALA A 29 6.33 -5.58 -8.52
CA ALA A 29 5.52 -6.79 -8.41
C ALA A 29 5.80 -7.57 -7.11
N GLU A 30 7.08 -7.71 -6.73
CA GLU A 30 7.48 -8.36 -5.49
C GLU A 30 7.03 -7.58 -4.25
N PHE A 31 7.02 -6.25 -4.33
CA PHE A 31 6.51 -5.41 -3.26
C PHE A 31 4.99 -5.59 -3.08
N ILE A 32 4.20 -5.69 -4.15
CA ILE A 32 2.76 -6.00 -4.07
C ILE A 32 2.53 -7.36 -3.40
N HIS A 33 3.33 -8.37 -3.74
CA HIS A 33 3.28 -9.66 -3.04
C HIS A 33 3.66 -9.55 -1.55
N ALA A 34 4.60 -8.67 -1.20
CA ALA A 34 4.94 -8.39 0.19
C ALA A 34 3.74 -7.78 0.93
N LEU A 35 3.04 -6.79 0.36
CA LEU A 35 1.86 -6.17 0.98
C LEU A 35 0.80 -7.20 1.39
N SER A 36 0.54 -8.19 0.53
CA SER A 36 -0.39 -9.29 0.83
C SER A 36 0.01 -10.10 2.08
N ARG A 37 1.30 -10.38 2.28
CA ARG A 37 1.79 -11.10 3.48
C ARG A 37 1.55 -10.32 4.77
N TYR A 38 1.54 -8.99 4.69
CA TYR A 38 1.28 -8.10 5.82
C TYR A 38 -0.18 -7.63 5.90
N LYS A 39 -1.06 -8.12 5.02
CA LYS A 39 -2.49 -7.75 4.94
C LYS A 39 -2.72 -6.25 4.72
N VAL A 40 -1.82 -5.60 3.97
CA VAL A 40 -1.96 -4.20 3.56
C VAL A 40 -2.52 -4.14 2.15
N ASP A 41 -3.53 -3.29 1.92
CA ASP A 41 -4.10 -3.08 0.59
C ASP A 41 -3.10 -2.32 -0.30
N PHE A 42 -2.90 -2.80 -1.53
CA PHE A 42 -2.02 -2.17 -2.52
C PHE A 42 -2.68 -1.00 -3.27
N MET A 43 -4.01 -0.84 -3.15
CA MET A 43 -4.74 0.31 -3.67
C MET A 43 -4.78 1.47 -2.69
N GLN A 44 -4.44 1.24 -1.41
CA GLN A 44 -4.34 2.30 -0.41
C GLN A 44 -5.64 3.11 -0.22
N TYR A 45 -6.80 2.54 -0.58
CA TYR A 45 -8.09 3.22 -0.40
C TYR A 45 -8.26 3.60 1.07
N ILE A 46 -8.43 4.89 1.33
CA ILE A 46 -8.88 5.33 2.65
C ILE A 46 -10.38 5.08 2.76
N ALA A 47 -10.85 4.69 3.94
CA ALA A 47 -12.26 4.38 4.16
C ALA A 47 -13.22 5.51 3.73
N GLN A 48 -12.74 6.75 3.77
CA GLN A 48 -13.45 7.94 3.31
C GLN A 48 -13.65 7.94 1.78
N GLU A 49 -12.62 7.66 0.99
CA GLU A 49 -12.71 7.60 -0.47
C GLU A 49 -13.63 6.46 -0.90
N LEU A 50 -13.54 5.30 -0.25
CA LEU A 50 -14.44 4.19 -0.51
C LEU A 50 -15.90 4.53 -0.15
N ALA A 51 -16.13 5.24 0.96
CA ALA A 51 -17.46 5.69 1.34
C ALA A 51 -18.03 6.71 0.34
N GLU A 52 -17.19 7.61 -0.18
CA GLU A 52 -17.55 8.58 -1.22
C GLU A 52 -17.84 7.89 -2.56
N GLU A 53 -17.06 6.88 -2.96
CA GLU A 53 -17.35 6.07 -4.15
C GLU A 53 -18.67 5.31 -4.02
N LEU A 54 -18.90 4.61 -2.89
CA LEU A 54 -20.13 3.86 -2.63
C LEU A 54 -21.38 4.75 -2.57
N ALA A 55 -21.25 5.98 -2.09
CA ALA A 55 -22.36 6.94 -2.04
C ALA A 55 -22.75 7.49 -3.42
N ASN A 56 -21.88 7.37 -4.42
CA ASN A 56 -22.10 7.84 -5.79
C ASN A 56 -22.34 6.70 -6.79
N VAL A 57 -22.61 5.47 -6.31
CA VAL A 57 -23.06 4.37 -7.17
C VAL A 57 -24.57 4.50 -7.40
N ASP A 58 -24.96 4.87 -8.63
CA ASP A 58 -26.34 4.78 -9.14
C ASP A 58 -26.82 3.32 -9.29
#